data_AF-A0A2G9T5B0-F1
#
_entry.id   AF-A0A2G9T5B0-F1
#
_cell.length_a   1.000
_cell.length_b   1.000
_cell.length_c   1.000
_cell.angle_alpha   90.00
_cell.angle_beta   90.00
_cell.angle_gamma   90.00
#
_symmetry.space_group_name_H-M   'P 1'
#
loop_
_entity.id
_entity.type
_entity.pdbx_description
1 polymer ?
#
loop_
_entity_poly.entity_id
_entity_poly.type
_entity_poly.pdbx_seq_one_letter_code
_entity_poly.pdbx_strand_id
1 'polypeptide(L)'
;EQLSALEENLDTRATRQKRQASKIAPLWADKKVYYYFDPSINEATKNLVKKATNYIGVRTCITFVESTTAENRIRVFNGTGCFSDIGMIGGEQNLSLDPSCNT
;
A
#
# COMPACT_ATOMS: atom_id res chain seq x y z
N GLU A 1 -11.46 -10.01 -14.98
CA GLU A 1 -11.57 -9.07 -16.11
C GLU A 1 -10.65 -7.86 -16.01
N GLN A 2 -10.68 -7.04 -14.94
CA GLN A 2 -9.71 -5.91 -14.81
C GLN A 2 -8.26 -6.37 -14.57
N LEU A 3 -8.05 -7.43 -13.77
CA LEU A 3 -6.72 -7.99 -13.51
C LEU A 3 -6.09 -8.60 -14.76
N SER A 4 -6.87 -9.33 -15.54
CA SER A 4 -6.44 -9.94 -16.80
C SER A 4 -6.10 -8.88 -17.86
N ALA A 5 -6.87 -7.79 -17.94
CA ALA A 5 -6.56 -6.66 -18.83
C ALA A 5 -5.30 -5.88 -18.40
N LEU A 6 -5.00 -5.83 -17.10
CA LEU A 6 -3.74 -5.26 -16.59
C LEU A 6 -2.55 -6.17 -16.90
N GLU A 7 -2.73 -7.49 -16.79
CA GLU A 7 -1.69 -8.48 -17.08
C GLU A 7 -1.36 -8.54 -18.58
N GLU A 8 -2.36 -8.45 -19.46
CA GLU A 8 -2.17 -8.40 -20.92
C GLU A 8 -1.38 -7.16 -21.38
N ASN A 9 -1.55 -6.02 -20.70
CA ASN A 9 -0.76 -4.80 -20.95
C ASN A 9 0.68 -4.88 -20.42
N LEU A 10 1.02 -5.83 -19.56
CA LEU A 10 2.39 -6.02 -19.06
C LEU A 10 3.24 -6.90 -20.00
N ASP A 11 2.61 -7.79 -20.78
CA ASP A 11 3.29 -8.71 -21.70
C ASP A 11 3.74 -8.04 -23.01
N THR A 12 3.10 -6.93 -23.40
CA THR A 12 3.54 -6.10 -24.53
C THR A 12 4.63 -5.11 -24.08
N ARG A 13 5.89 -5.58 -24.04
CA ARG A 13 7.08 -4.81 -23.63
C ARG A 13 7.28 -3.50 -24.42
N ALA A 14 6.58 -2.44 -24.05
CA ALA A 14 7.16 -1.12 -23.95
C ALA A 14 8.05 -1.13 -22.70
N THR A 15 9.28 -0.59 -22.78
CA THR A 15 10.12 -0.34 -21.60
C THR A 15 9.25 0.20 -20.48
N ARG A 16 9.17 -0.53 -19.33
CA ARG A 16 8.31 -0.18 -18.19
C ARG A 16 8.36 1.33 -18.00
N GLN A 17 7.28 2.02 -18.33
CA GLN A 17 7.17 3.46 -18.14
C GLN A 17 7.58 3.74 -16.69
N LYS A 18 8.55 4.64 -16.49
CA LYS A 18 8.99 5.01 -15.14
C LYS A 18 7.75 5.47 -14.40
N ARG A 19 7.41 4.76 -13.31
CA ARG A 19 6.33 5.17 -12.42
C ARG A 19 6.64 6.60 -11.95
N GLN A 20 5.62 7.46 -11.91
CA GLN A 20 5.68 8.81 -11.33
C GLN A 20 5.94 8.71 -9.83
N ALA A 21 7.15 8.30 -9.44
CA ALA A 21 7.58 8.14 -8.06
C ALA A 21 8.46 9.33 -7.68
N SER A 22 8.20 9.92 -6.52
CA SER A 22 9.05 10.96 -5.95
C SER A 22 10.49 10.44 -5.84
N LYS A 23 11.46 11.21 -6.36
CA LYS A 23 12.89 10.88 -6.26
C LYS A 23 13.50 11.24 -4.91
N ILE A 24 12.80 12.05 -4.11
CA ILE A 24 13.32 12.61 -2.85
C ILE A 24 12.65 12.01 -1.62
N ALA A 25 11.54 11.28 -1.79
CA ALA A 25 10.85 10.65 -0.68
C ALA A 25 11.72 9.52 -0.08
N PRO A 26 11.86 9.46 1.27
CA PRO A 26 12.59 8.37 1.91
C PRO A 26 11.95 7.01 1.61
N LEU A 27 12.80 6.02 1.37
CA LEU A 27 12.36 4.65 1.11
C LEU A 27 12.24 3.87 2.42
N TRP A 28 11.33 2.90 2.43
CA TRP A 28 11.20 1.95 3.53
C TRP A 28 12.46 1.09 3.66
N ALA A 29 13.05 1.06 4.86
CA ALA A 29 14.23 0.27 5.17
C ALA A 29 13.99 -1.22 4.91
N ASP A 30 15.02 -1.92 4.41
CA ASP A 30 14.98 -3.35 4.06
C ASP A 30 13.83 -3.76 3.13
N LYS A 31 13.22 -2.79 2.43
CA LYS A 31 12.02 -2.99 1.61
C LYS A 31 10.85 -3.58 2.43
N LYS A 32 10.84 -3.33 3.74
CA LYS A 32 9.79 -3.80 4.67
C LYS A 32 8.87 -2.64 5.04
N VAL A 33 7.58 -2.81 4.77
CA VAL A 33 6.54 -1.87 5.16
C VAL A 33 5.74 -2.50 6.30
N TYR A 34 5.86 -1.92 7.49
CA TYR A 34 5.03 -2.33 8.61
C TYR A 34 3.69 -1.61 8.56
N TYR A 35 2.60 -2.30 8.87
CA TYR A 35 1.28 -1.70 8.93
C TYR A 35 0.42 -2.36 10.01
N TYR A 36 -0.66 -1.70 10.40
CA TYR A 36 -1.69 -2.30 11.24
C TYR A 36 -3.05 -1.62 10.98
N PHE A 37 -4.12 -2.25 11.46
CA PHE A 37 -5.47 -1.74 11.32
C PHE A 37 -5.94 -1.05 12.59
N ASP A 38 -6.37 0.19 12.44
CA ASP A 38 -7.11 0.89 13.47
C ASP A 38 -8.49 0.26 13.70
N PRO A 39 -9.07 0.32 14.92
CA PRO A 39 -10.42 -0.18 15.18
C PRO A 39 -11.51 0.41 14.28
N SER A 40 -11.29 1.59 13.69
CA SER A 40 -12.22 2.22 12.75
C SER A 40 -12.37 1.51 11.40
N ILE A 41 -11.46 0.59 11.05
CA ILE A 41 -11.51 -0.15 9.78
C ILE A 41 -12.41 -1.38 9.90
N ASN A 42 -13.38 -1.49 9.00
CA ASN A 42 -14.26 -2.65 8.89
C ASN A 42 -13.56 -3.87 8.24
N GLU A 43 -14.12 -5.06 8.44
CA GLU A 43 -13.52 -6.32 7.98
C GLU A 43 -13.37 -6.42 6.45
N ALA A 44 -14.31 -5.85 5.69
CA ALA A 44 -14.23 -5.84 4.23
C ALA A 44 -12.99 -5.06 3.75
N THR A 45 -12.75 -3.88 4.32
CA THR A 45 -11.58 -3.06 4.01
C THR A 45 -10.29 -3.72 4.50
N LYS A 46 -10.26 -4.39 5.66
CA LYS A 46 -9.10 -5.18 6.08
C LYS A 46 -8.72 -6.24 5.05
N ASN A 47 -9.71 -6.99 4.56
CA ASN A 47 -9.50 -8.03 3.56
C ASN A 47 -9.02 -7.46 2.22
N LEU A 48 -9.55 -6.31 1.80
CA LEU A 48 -9.09 -5.61 0.62
C LEU A 48 -7.61 -5.19 0.74
N VAL A 49 -7.24 -4.59 1.87
CA VAL A 49 -5.85 -4.17 2.14
C VAL A 49 -4.91 -5.37 2.15
N LYS A 50 -5.27 -6.46 2.83
CA LYS A 50 -4.48 -7.71 2.84
C LYS A 50 -4.29 -8.29 1.43
N LYS A 51 -5.35 -8.25 0.60
CA LYS A 51 -5.26 -8.69 -0.80
C LYS A 51 -4.33 -7.79 -1.62
N ALA A 52 -4.41 -6.48 -1.43
CA ALA A 52 -3.57 -5.51 -2.13
C ALA A 52 -2.09 -5.61 -1.72
N THR A 53 -1.79 -5.68 -0.43
CA THR A 53 -0.40 -5.84 0.06
C THR A 53 0.20 -7.16 -0.40
N ASN A 54 -0.58 -8.26 -0.36
CA ASN A 54 -0.14 -9.55 -0.90
C ASN A 54 0.14 -9.46 -2.42
N TYR A 55 -0.75 -8.85 -3.19
CA TYR A 55 -0.58 -8.68 -4.64
C TYR A 55 0.72 -7.96 -5.00
N ILE A 56 1.05 -6.89 -4.25
CA ILE A 56 2.31 -6.14 -4.42
C ILE A 56 3.50 -7.01 -3.96
N GLY A 57 3.38 -7.68 -2.82
CA GLY A 57 4.45 -8.48 -2.23
C GLY A 57 4.90 -9.62 -3.13
N VAL A 58 3.97 -10.34 -3.78
CA VAL A 58 4.32 -11.46 -4.67
C VAL A 58 4.90 -11.03 -6.03
N ARG A 59 4.80 -9.74 -6.39
CA ARG A 59 5.25 -9.19 -7.69
C ARG A 59 6.43 -8.23 -7.56
N THR A 60 6.89 -7.96 -6.34
CA THR A 60 7.99 -7.04 -6.06
C THR A 60 8.88 -7.60 -4.96
N CYS A 61 9.95 -6.88 -4.61
CA CYS A 61 10.78 -7.23 -3.46
C CYS A 61 10.33 -6.53 -2.16
N ILE A 62 9.14 -5.91 -2.15
CA ILE A 62 8.59 -5.26 -0.96
C ILE A 62 7.88 -6.30 -0.11
N THR A 63 8.19 -6.32 1.18
CA THR A 63 7.52 -7.19 2.16
C THR A 63 6.60 -6.34 3.04
N PHE A 64 5.35 -6.76 3.18
CA PHE A 64 4.40 -6.13 4.10
C PHE A 64 4.28 -6.98 5.37
N VAL A 65 4.38 -6.35 6.53
CA VAL A 65 4.35 -7.05 7.83
C VAL A 65 3.35 -6.36 8.75
N GLU A 66 2.37 -7.11 9.26
CA GLU A 66 1.42 -6.58 10.22
C GLU A 66 2.09 -6.45 11.60
N SER A 67 2.19 -5.23 12.15
CA SER A 67 2.80 -4.96 13.46
C SER A 67 2.29 -3.66 14.06
N THR A 68 1.79 -3.74 15.30
CA THR A 68 1.34 -2.59 16.09
C THR A 68 2.48 -1.92 16.88
N THR A 69 3.67 -2.53 16.91
CA THR A 69 4.79 -2.10 17.76
C THR A 69 6.02 -1.64 16.98
N ALA A 70 6.07 -1.88 15.67
CA ALA A 70 7.16 -1.40 14.83
C ALA A 70 7.24 0.15 14.87
N GLU A 71 8.43 0.71 15.07
CA GLU A 71 8.64 2.16 15.19
C GLU A 71 8.11 2.93 13.96
N ASN A 72 8.58 2.53 12.77
CA ASN A 72 8.09 3.05 11.50
C ASN A 72 6.99 2.13 10.97
N ARG A 73 5.74 2.60 10.96
CA ARG A 73 4.58 1.79 10.55
C ARG A 73 3.44 2.63 10.01
N ILE A 74 2.60 2.01 9.20
CA ILE A 74 1.38 2.61 8.66
C ILE A 74 0.19 2.24 9.54
N ARG A 75 -0.51 3.24 10.09
CA ARG A 75 -1.84 3.08 10.66
C ARG A 75 -2.89 3.20 9.55
N VAL A 76 -3.51 2.08 9.20
CA VAL A 76 -4.65 2.07 8.27
C VAL A 76 -5.90 2.40 9.06
N PHE A 77 -6.56 3.52 8.73
CA PHE A 77 -7.71 4.02 9.49
C PHE A 77 -8.80 4.58 8.56
N ASN A 78 -10.03 4.63 9.06
CA ASN A 78 -11.15 5.24 8.35
C ASN A 78 -11.16 6.75 8.63
N GLY A 79 -10.59 7.53 7.72
CA GLY A 79 -10.60 8.99 7.76
C GLY A 79 -11.41 9.57 6.60
N THR A 80 -11.39 10.90 6.46
CA THR A 80 -12.08 11.59 5.37
C THR A 80 -11.28 11.52 4.08
N GLY A 81 -11.73 10.69 3.14
CA GLY A 81 -11.12 10.50 1.82
C GLY A 81 -9.96 9.50 1.79
N CYS A 82 -9.38 9.34 0.59
CA CYS A 82 -8.33 8.36 0.30
C CYS A 82 -6.97 9.06 0.18
N PHE A 83 -6.10 8.93 1.17
CA PHE A 83 -4.79 9.59 1.15
C PHE A 83 -3.74 8.87 1.96
N SER A 84 -2.48 9.15 1.63
CA SER A 84 -1.28 8.63 2.28
C SER A 84 -0.16 9.66 2.17
N ASP A 85 0.77 9.61 3.12
CA ASP A 85 2.10 10.21 2.93
C ASP A 85 2.88 9.49 1.83
N ILE A 86 3.83 10.20 1.22
CA ILE A 86 4.71 9.66 0.19
C ILE A 86 6.04 9.25 0.83
N GLY A 87 6.35 7.94 0.79
CA GLY A 87 7.57 7.38 1.38
C GLY A 87 7.40 6.99 2.85
N MET A 88 8.53 6.74 3.51
CA MET A 88 8.61 6.48 4.96
C MET A 88 8.95 7.78 5.68
N ILE A 89 7.96 8.44 6.30
CA ILE A 89 8.17 9.76 6.93
C ILE A 89 8.82 9.67 8.32
N GLY A 90 8.92 8.46 8.88
CA GLY A 90 9.39 8.20 10.24
C GLY A 90 8.23 8.12 11.24
N GLY A 91 8.35 7.24 12.23
CA GLY A 91 7.31 6.97 13.22
C GLY A 91 6.05 6.33 12.62
N GLU A 92 4.93 6.50 13.32
CA GLU A 92 3.61 6.09 12.82
C GLU A 92 3.09 7.11 11.81
N GLN A 93 2.70 6.63 10.62
CA GLN A 93 2.10 7.44 9.56
C GLN A 93 0.72 6.93 9.16
N ASN A 94 -0.16 7.81 8.71
CA ASN A 94 -1.56 7.47 8.47
C ASN A 94 -1.83 7.12 7.00
N LEU A 95 -2.61 6.06 6.78
CA LEU A 95 -3.24 5.73 5.50
C LEU A 95 -4.76 5.80 5.70
N SER A 96 -5.38 6.86 5.15
CA SER A 96 -6.83 7.04 5.22
C SER A 96 -7.51 6.24 4.11
N LEU A 97 -8.41 5.35 4.50
CA LEU A 97 -9.28 4.62 3.61
C LEU A 97 -10.74 4.82 4.05
N ASP A 98 -11.36 5.86 3.51
CA ASP A 98 -12.82 6.07 3.55
C ASP A 98 -13.56 4.88 2.89
N PRO A 99 -14.82 4.58 3.27
CA PRO A 99 -15.62 3.54 2.64
C PRO A 99 -15.71 3.65 1.11
N SER A 100 -15.59 4.85 0.54
CA SER A 100 -15.58 5.08 -0.91
C SER A 100 -14.26 4.73 -1.61
N CYS A 101 -13.18 4.44 -0.89
CA CYS A 101 -11.88 4.11 -1.48
C CYS A 101 -11.81 2.70 -2.09
N ASN A 102 -12.91 1.94 -2.08
CA ASN A 102 -13.00 0.58 -2.60
C ASN A 102 -13.67 0.49 -3.98
N THR A 103 -14.08 1.62 -4.58
CA THR A 103 -14.76 1.69 -5.87
C THR A 103 -13.81 1.77 -7.04
#